data_AF-A0A3M1N858-F1
#
_entry.id   AF-A0A3M1N858-F1
#
_cell.length_a   1.000
_cell.length_b   1.000
_cell.length_c   1.000
_cell.angle_alpha   90.00
_cell.angle_beta   90.00
_cell.angle_gamma   90.00
#
_symmetry.space_group_name_H-M   'P 1'
#
loop_
_entity.id
_entity.type
_entity.pdbx_description
1 polymer ?
#
loop_
_entity_poly.entity_id
_entity_poly.type
_entity_poly.pdbx_seq_one_letter_code
_entity_poly.pdbx_strand_id
1 'polypeptide(L)' 'VSEAKAYLAEGTHFAKGSMAPKIEAIIQYLEAGGKQAIITNPENISRALRGETGTLIVPDAA' A
#
# COMPACT_ATOMS: atom_id res chain seq x y z
N VAL A 1 -3.26 7.84 -2.73
CA VAL A 1 -2.23 7.15 -3.55
C VAL A 1 -1.01 8.01 -3.87
N SER A 2 -1.13 9.33 -3.95
CA SER A 2 -0.02 10.21 -4.39
C SER A 2 1.26 10.07 -3.55
N GLU A 3 1.13 9.93 -2.22
CA GLU A 3 2.27 9.75 -1.31
C GLU A 3 3.04 8.45 -1.59
N ALA A 4 2.33 7.33 -1.75
CA ALA A 4 2.95 6.04 -2.08
C ALA A 4 3.71 6.08 -3.42
N LYS A 5 3.20 6.82 -4.41
CA LYS A 5 3.89 7.06 -5.69
C LYS A 5 5.17 7.87 -5.51
N ALA A 6 5.13 8.93 -4.69
CA ALA A 6 6.30 9.75 -4.42
C ALA A 6 7.42 8.93 -3.76
N TYR A 7 7.09 8.17 -2.70
CA TYR A 7 8.06 7.29 -2.05
C TYR A 7 8.61 6.19 -2.97
N LEU A 8 7.77 5.65 -3.84
CA LEU A 8 8.23 4.68 -4.84
C LEU A 8 9.19 5.32 -5.85
N ALA A 9 8.90 6.54 -6.32
CA ALA A 9 9.73 7.27 -7.26
C ALA A 9 11.10 7.70 -6.67
N GLU A 10 11.15 8.01 -5.38
CA GLU A 10 12.41 8.28 -4.67
C GLU A 10 13.35 7.06 -4.67
N GLY A 11 12.82 5.84 -4.75
CA GLY A 11 13.60 4.62 -4.90
C GLY A 11 14.45 4.22 -3.69
N THR A 12 14.30 4.91 -2.56
CA THR A 12 15.02 4.67 -1.29
C THR A 12 14.19 3.95 -0.23
N HIS A 13 12.87 4.07 -0.28
CA HIS A 13 11.96 3.58 0.78
C HIS A 13 11.59 2.10 0.64
N PHE A 14 11.49 1.59 -0.60
CA PHE A 14 10.97 0.25 -0.86
C PHE A 14 12.01 -0.62 -1.56
N ALA A 15 12.39 -1.73 -0.92
CA ALA A 15 13.34 -2.68 -1.50
C ALA A 15 12.79 -3.27 -2.82
N LYS A 16 13.59 -3.18 -3.89
CA LYS A 16 13.22 -3.60 -5.26
C LYS A 16 12.80 -5.07 -5.38
N GLY A 17 13.36 -5.96 -4.55
CA GLY A 17 13.06 -7.39 -4.58
C GLY A 17 11.84 -7.81 -3.76
N SER A 18 11.17 -6.89 -3.06
CA SER A 18 10.08 -7.26 -2.14
C SER A 18 8.99 -6.21 -2.03
N MET A 19 9.28 -5.06 -1.43
CA MET A 19 8.25 -4.07 -1.09
C MET A 19 7.87 -3.20 -2.29
N ALA A 20 8.82 -2.83 -3.14
CA ALA A 20 8.54 -2.01 -4.32
C ALA A 20 7.46 -2.62 -5.24
N PRO A 21 7.55 -3.91 -5.65
CA PRO A 21 6.50 -4.51 -6.49
C PRO A 21 5.15 -4.63 -5.77
N LYS A 22 5.12 -4.71 -4.43
CA LYS A 22 3.85 -4.68 -3.66
C LYS A 22 3.19 -3.32 -3.73
N ILE A 23 3.98 -2.26 -3.58
CA ILE A 23 3.49 -0.88 -3.67
C ILE A 23 3.03 -0.56 -5.09
N GLU A 24 3.77 -0.97 -6.12
CA GLU A 24 3.36 -0.84 -7.53
C GLU A 24 2.00 -1.49 -7.81
N ALA A 25 1.81 -2.74 -7.40
CA ALA A 25 0.55 -3.45 -7.59
C ALA A 25 -0.62 -2.78 -6.87
N ILE A 26 -0.39 -2.28 -5.65
CA ILE A 26 -1.41 -1.56 -4.88
C ILE A 26 -1.79 -0.25 -5.56
N ILE A 27 -0.80 0.52 -6.03
CA ILE A 27 -1.04 1.76 -6.76
C ILE A 27 -1.91 1.46 -7.99
N GLN A 28 -1.53 0.47 -8.80
CA GLN A 28 -2.30 0.07 -9.98
C GLN A 28 -3.75 -0.32 -9.64
N TYR A 29 -3.95 -1.12 -8.59
CA TYR A 29 -5.29 -1.52 -8.14
C TYR A 29 -6.16 -0.32 -7.73
N LEU A 30 -5.59 0.61 -6.96
CA LEU A 30 -6.31 1.79 -6.47
C LEU A 30 -6.62 2.78 -7.60
N GLU A 31 -5.70 2.96 -8.56
CA GLU A 31 -5.96 3.80 -9.73
C GLU A 31 -6.99 3.21 -10.69
N ALA A 32 -7.13 1.88 -10.70
CA ALA A 32 -8.20 1.19 -11.43
C ALA A 32 -9.58 1.27 -10.73
N GLY A 33 -9.72 2.06 -9.67
CA GLY A 33 -10.98 2.23 -8.92
C GLY A 33 -11.11 1.35 -7.67
N GLY A 34 -10.02 0.71 -7.23
CA GLY A 34 -9.95 0.04 -5.94
C GLY A 34 -10.20 1.00 -4.77
N LYS A 35 -10.81 0.49 -3.70
CA LYS A 35 -11.23 1.34 -2.56
C LYS A 35 -10.15 1.55 -1.51
N GLN A 36 -9.39 0.49 -1.21
CA GLN A 36 -8.31 0.49 -0.22
C GLN A 36 -7.47 -0.77 -0.38
N ALA A 37 -6.21 -0.72 0.04
CA ALA A 37 -5.32 -1.87 0.09
C ALA A 37 -4.53 -1.88 1.40
N ILE A 38 -4.22 -3.07 1.91
CA ILE A 38 -3.52 -3.26 3.19
C ILE A 38 -2.33 -4.19 2.98
N ILE A 39 -1.16 -3.78 3.46
CA ILE A 39 -0.01 -4.67 3.66
C ILE A 39 0.06 -5.03 5.15
N THR A 40 0.06 -6.33 5.45
CA THR A 40 0.18 -6.87 6.81
C THR A 40 0.85 -8.26 6.76
N ASN A 41 1.09 -8.87 7.92
CA ASN A 41 1.52 -10.25 8.07
C ASN A 41 0.36 -11.16 8.54
N PRO A 42 0.44 -12.49 8.33
CA PRO A 42 -0.65 -13.42 8.64
C PRO A 42 -1.15 -13.33 10.09
N GLU A 43 -0.24 -13.14 11.05
CA GLU A 43 -0.55 -13.10 12.47
C GLU A 43 -1.41 -11.90 12.85
N ASN A 44 -1.35 -10.80 12.08
CA ASN A 44 -2.10 -9.58 12.34
C ASN A 44 -3.29 -9.36 11.39
N ILE A 45 -3.65 -10.33 10.54
CA ILE A 45 -4.66 -10.11 9.49
C ILE A 45 -6.00 -9.59 10.05
N SER A 46 -6.51 -10.17 11.14
CA SER A 46 -7.78 -9.75 11.74
C SER A 46 -7.73 -8.34 12.32
N ARG A 47 -6.59 -7.95 12.91
CA ARG A 47 -6.37 -6.62 13.48
C ARG A 47 -6.22 -5.58 12.37
N ALA A 48 -5.51 -5.92 11.30
CA ALA A 48 -5.29 -5.06 10.16
C ALA A 48 -6.62 -4.76 9.43
N LEU A 49 -7.49 -5.76 9.29
CA LEU A 49 -8.84 -5.56 8.74
C LEU A 49 -9.72 -4.62 9.60
N ARG A 50 -9.42 -4.47 10.89
CA ARG A 50 -10.07 -3.49 11.78
C ARG A 50 -9.36 -2.14 11.82
N GLY A 51 -8.29 -1.94 11.04
CA GLY A 51 -7.52 -0.70 11.01
C GLY A 51 -6.59 -0.49 12.21
N GLU A 52 -6.30 -1.54 12.99
CA GLU A 52 -5.48 -1.44 14.20
C GLU A 52 -3.97 -1.58 13.93
N THR A 53 -3.59 -2.02 12.73
CA THR A 53 -2.20 -2.33 12.34
C THR A 53 -2.09 -2.48 10.82
N GLY A 54 -0.88 -2.64 10.31
CA GLY A 54 -0.56 -2.75 8.89
C GLY A 54 -0.44 -1.39 8.21
N THR A 55 0.00 -1.40 6.96
CA THR A 55 0.08 -0.21 6.12
C THR A 55 -1.19 -0.14 5.28
N LEU A 56 -2.10 0.75 5.64
CA LEU A 56 -3.32 1.05 4.88
C LEU A 56 -3.02 2.10 3.82
N ILE A 57 -3.32 1.80 2.57
CA ILE A 57 -3.16 2.71 1.43
C ILE A 57 -4.53 2.95 0.82
N VAL A 58 -4.90 4.22 0.68
CA VAL A 58 -6.20 4.67 0.17
C VAL A 58 -6.03 5.57 -1.06
N PRO A 59 -7.07 5.70 -1.92
CA PRO A 59 -7.14 6.75 -2.93
C PRO A 59 -6.97 8.14 -2.29
N ASP A 60 -6.51 9.11 -3.08
CA ASP A 60 -6.47 10.49 -2.58
C ASP A 60 -7.91 10.96 -2.33
N ALA A 61 -8.12 11.77 -1.30
CA ALA A 61 -9.42 12.39 -1.06
C ALA A 61 -9.77 13.27 -2.27
N ALA A 62 -11.05 13.25 -2.66
CA ALA A 62 -11.58 14.13 -3.70
C ALA A 62 -11.58 15.60 -3.25
#